data_AF-A0A929CRB6-F1
#
_entry.id   AF-A0A929CRB6-F1
#
_cell.length_a   1.000
_cell.length_b   1.000
_cell.length_c   1.000
_cell.angle_alpha   90.00
_cell.angle_beta   90.00
_cell.angle_gamma   90.00
#
_symmetry.space_group_name_H-M   'P 1'
#
loop_
_entity.id
_entity.type
_entity.pdbx_description
1 polymer ?
#
loop_
_entity_poly.entity_id
_entity_poly.type
_entity_poly.pdbx_seq_one_letter_code
_entity_poly.pdbx_strand_id
1 'polypeptide(L)'
;TYGIVKNGEDTLVLIDDSIVRGTTLKDSIIQAVARLRPKKIVIVSSAPQIRYPDCYGIDMSSMKEFIAFRALVRLLKESGKSYLLDEVYKKCKAQFGLPDEKIKNYVKELYDYFSQKQISKMIAQLVTPPNLKIEVKVIYQTIEDLHKACPNHKGDWYFSGNYPTPGGSRVVNKAFINYMEHKDGRGY
;
A
#
# COMPACT_ATOMS: atom_id res chain seq x y z
N THR A 1 28.63 -15.36 10.94
CA THR A 1 27.62 -15.42 9.85
C THR A 1 28.23 -15.61 8.46
N TYR A 2 29.55 -15.64 8.28
CA TYR A 2 30.16 -16.06 7.00
C TYR A 2 29.77 -17.50 6.66
N GLY A 3 29.32 -17.74 5.43
CA GLY A 3 29.00 -19.08 4.90
C GLY A 3 27.52 -19.50 4.96
N ILE A 4 26.62 -18.71 5.57
CA ILE A 4 25.18 -19.03 5.59
C ILE A 4 24.52 -18.74 4.24
N VAL A 5 25.00 -17.71 3.52
CA VAL A 5 24.51 -17.30 2.22
C VAL A 5 25.69 -17.27 1.27
N LYS A 6 25.58 -17.96 0.13
CA LYS A 6 26.56 -17.91 -0.96
C LYS A 6 26.40 -16.62 -1.74
N ASN A 7 27.47 -15.81 -1.72
CA ASN A 7 27.49 -14.50 -2.33
C ASN A 7 27.12 -14.56 -3.82
N GLY A 8 26.12 -13.79 -4.24
CA GLY A 8 25.71 -13.69 -5.64
C GLY A 8 25.01 -14.93 -6.21
N GLU A 9 24.85 -15.99 -5.42
CA GLU A 9 24.18 -17.24 -5.82
C GLU A 9 22.81 -17.36 -5.15
N ASP A 10 22.78 -17.26 -3.82
CA ASP A 10 21.60 -17.53 -3.03
C ASP A 10 20.60 -16.36 -3.05
N THR A 11 19.31 -16.71 -3.00
CA THR A 11 18.21 -15.74 -2.88
C THR A 11 17.68 -15.75 -1.45
N LEU A 12 17.62 -14.58 -0.83
CA LEU A 12 17.02 -14.44 0.49
C LEU A 12 15.53 -14.15 0.35
N VAL A 13 14.72 -14.96 1.04
CA VAL A 13 13.27 -14.74 1.16
C VAL A 13 12.97 -14.31 2.59
N LEU A 14 12.40 -13.12 2.74
CA LEU A 14 11.99 -12.56 4.02
C LEU A 14 10.47 -12.54 4.06
N ILE A 15 9.89 -13.06 5.14
CA ILE A 15 8.44 -13.06 5.33
C ILE A 15 8.14 -12.07 6.45
N ASP A 16 7.20 -11.17 6.19
CA ASP A 16 6.70 -10.19 7.15
C ASP A 16 5.17 -10.28 7.19
N ASP A 17 4.56 -9.83 8.29
CA ASP A 17 3.11 -9.88 8.44
C ASP A 17 2.40 -8.92 7.48
N SER A 18 2.92 -7.70 7.36
CA SER A 18 2.34 -6.62 6.59
C SER A 18 3.36 -5.54 6.27
N ILE A 19 3.07 -4.72 5.25
CA ILE A 19 3.90 -3.58 4.89
C ILE A 19 3.04 -2.33 4.84
N VAL A 20 3.10 -1.52 5.90
CA VAL A 20 2.35 -0.24 6.00
C VAL A 20 3.14 0.91 5.36
N ARG A 21 4.20 1.39 6.03
CA ARG A 21 4.99 2.56 5.61
C ARG A 21 6.20 2.22 4.73
N GLY A 22 6.71 1.00 4.86
CA GLY A 22 7.90 0.52 4.16
C GLY A 22 9.24 1.08 4.66
N THR A 23 9.24 1.99 5.64
CA THR A 23 10.47 2.58 6.21
C THR A 23 11.33 1.53 6.92
N THR A 24 10.75 0.68 7.77
CA THR A 24 11.50 -0.40 8.44
C THR A 24 12.19 -1.33 7.46
N LEU A 25 11.51 -1.69 6.37
CA LEU A 25 12.09 -2.51 5.30
C LEU A 25 13.28 -1.78 4.65
N LYS A 26 13.06 -0.53 4.22
CA LYS A 26 14.06 0.28 3.52
C LYS A 26 15.29 0.60 4.37
N ASP A 27 15.06 1.06 5.60
CA ASP A 27 16.08 1.71 6.41
C ASP A 27 16.82 0.71 7.29
N SER A 28 16.23 -0.45 7.59
CA SER A 28 16.82 -1.44 8.49
C SER A 28 16.96 -2.82 7.86
N ILE A 29 15.85 -3.47 7.49
CA ILE A 29 15.85 -4.89 7.16
C ILE A 29 16.63 -5.16 5.87
N ILE A 30 16.30 -4.47 4.77
CA ILE A 30 16.96 -4.67 3.47
C ILE A 30 18.46 -4.35 3.57
N GLN A 31 18.82 -3.27 4.28
CA GLN A 31 20.23 -2.91 4.46
C GLN A 31 21.00 -3.96 5.26
N ALA A 32 20.39 -4.50 6.33
CA ALA A 32 21.02 -5.53 7.15
C ALA A 32 21.27 -6.81 6.35
N VAL A 33 20.25 -7.31 5.63
CA VAL A 33 20.39 -8.56 4.86
C VAL A 33 21.23 -8.40 3.60
N ALA A 34 21.31 -7.19 3.03
CA ALA A 34 22.17 -6.91 1.88
C ALA A 34 23.65 -7.13 2.18
N ARG A 35 24.08 -7.01 3.44
CA ARG A 35 25.47 -7.31 3.87
C ARG A 35 25.85 -8.77 3.68
N LEU A 36 24.86 -9.67 3.58
CA LEU A 36 25.05 -11.09 3.26
C LEU A 36 25.28 -11.33 1.75
N ARG A 37 25.22 -10.27 0.93
CA ARG A 37 25.47 -10.28 -0.51
C ARG A 37 24.67 -11.34 -1.29
N PRO A 38 23.35 -11.50 -1.03
CA PRO A 38 22.54 -12.41 -1.82
C PRO A 38 22.48 -11.96 -3.29
N LYS A 39 22.16 -12.90 -4.18
CA LYS A 39 21.81 -12.62 -5.57
C LYS A 39 20.60 -11.70 -5.67
N LYS A 40 19.60 -11.95 -4.82
CA LYS A 40 18.28 -11.32 -4.84
C LYS A 40 17.66 -11.35 -3.45
N ILE A 41 16.86 -10.33 -3.14
CA ILE A 41 16.02 -10.27 -1.93
C ILE A 41 14.56 -10.31 -2.38
N VAL A 42 13.80 -11.25 -1.82
CA VAL A 42 12.35 -11.35 -2.01
C VAL A 42 11.66 -11.14 -0.68
N ILE A 43 10.85 -10.09 -0.59
CA ILE A 43 10.03 -9.79 0.58
C ILE A 43 8.63 -10.32 0.29
N VAL A 44 8.08 -11.10 1.21
CA VAL A 44 6.75 -11.69 1.12
C VAL A 44 5.92 -11.15 2.29
N SER A 45 4.92 -10.33 1.98
CA SER A 45 3.92 -9.89 2.94
C SER A 45 2.84 -10.95 3.03
N SER A 46 2.58 -11.46 4.24
CA SER A 46 1.49 -12.41 4.46
C SER A 46 0.11 -11.75 4.42
N ALA A 47 0.02 -10.42 4.51
CA ALA A 47 -1.18 -9.64 4.22
C ALA A 47 -1.20 -9.06 2.78
N PRO A 48 -2.39 -8.74 2.24
CA PRO A 48 -2.53 -7.91 1.04
C PRO A 48 -1.99 -6.49 1.21
N GLN A 49 -1.97 -5.73 0.11
CA GLN A 49 -1.53 -4.34 0.12
C GLN A 49 -2.48 -3.47 0.94
N ILE A 50 -1.97 -2.82 1.99
CA ILE A 50 -2.73 -1.84 2.77
C ILE A 50 -2.86 -0.56 1.94
N ARG A 51 -4.08 -0.28 1.48
CA ARG A 51 -4.39 0.73 0.46
C ARG A 51 -5.26 1.87 0.97
N TYR A 52 -6.10 1.62 1.97
CA TYR A 52 -7.10 2.56 2.47
C TYR A 52 -7.03 2.69 3.99
N PRO A 53 -7.48 3.82 4.56
CA PRO A 53 -7.43 4.03 5.99
C PRO A 53 -8.41 3.13 6.76
N ASP A 54 -8.07 2.85 8.01
CA ASP A 54 -8.99 2.22 8.94
C ASP A 54 -9.84 3.26 9.69
N CYS A 55 -11.09 2.90 9.98
CA CYS A 55 -12.02 3.71 10.76
C CYS A 55 -12.70 2.94 11.90
N TYR A 56 -12.18 1.77 12.28
CA TYR A 56 -12.77 0.87 13.28
C TYR A 56 -11.84 0.57 14.46
N GLY A 57 -10.80 1.40 14.65
CA GLY A 57 -9.98 1.41 15.87
C GLY A 57 -8.48 1.21 15.64
N ILE A 58 -8.03 0.99 14.40
CA ILE A 58 -6.61 0.86 14.06
C ILE A 58 -6.06 2.22 13.62
N ASP A 59 -4.90 2.62 14.13
CA ASP A 59 -4.26 3.90 13.81
C ASP A 59 -3.60 3.90 12.42
N MET A 60 -4.44 3.88 11.38
CA MET A 60 -4.06 3.94 9.97
C MET A 60 -4.95 4.98 9.26
N SER A 61 -4.79 6.26 9.61
CA SER A 61 -5.70 7.32 9.13
C SER A 61 -5.15 8.16 7.97
N SER A 62 -3.83 8.17 7.76
CA SER A 62 -3.18 9.06 6.80
C SER A 62 -2.69 8.33 5.56
N MET A 63 -3.27 8.64 4.40
CA MET A 63 -2.93 7.95 3.15
C MET A 63 -1.49 8.15 2.69
N LYS A 64 -0.88 9.30 3.00
CA LYS A 64 0.53 9.57 2.65
C LYS A 64 1.50 8.58 3.30
N GLU A 65 1.11 7.95 4.41
CA GLU A 65 1.92 6.98 5.13
C GLU A 65 1.90 5.60 4.46
N PHE A 66 0.89 5.30 3.65
CA PHE A 66 0.79 3.98 3.01
C PHE A 66 1.73 3.87 1.82
N ILE A 67 2.63 2.88 1.86
CA ILE A 67 3.58 2.64 0.78
C ILE A 67 2.87 2.28 -0.53
N ALA A 68 1.73 1.59 -0.45
CA ALA A 68 0.91 1.25 -1.62
C ALA A 68 0.31 2.50 -2.27
N PHE A 69 -0.17 3.46 -1.48
CA PHE A 69 -0.68 4.73 -1.99
C PHE A 69 0.44 5.59 -2.58
N ARG A 70 1.60 5.67 -1.92
CA ARG A 70 2.79 6.34 -2.47
C ARG A 70 3.24 5.73 -3.81
N ALA A 71 3.20 4.40 -3.91
CA ALA A 71 3.49 3.68 -5.15
C ALA A 71 2.47 4.00 -6.25
N LEU A 72 1.18 4.01 -5.92
CA LEU A 72 0.12 4.43 -6.84
C LEU A 72 0.35 5.86 -7.36
N VAL A 73 0.59 6.83 -6.47
CA VAL A 73 0.87 8.23 -6.86
C VAL A 73 2.09 8.32 -7.77
N ARG A 74 3.15 7.56 -7.47
CA ARG A 74 4.35 7.51 -8.31
C ARG A 74 4.06 6.96 -9.70
N LEU A 75 3.28 5.88 -9.80
CA LEU A 75 2.85 5.29 -11.08
C LEU A 75 1.95 6.24 -11.88
N LEU A 76 1.02 6.94 -11.25
CA LEU A 76 0.20 7.97 -11.90
C LEU A 76 1.09 9.06 -12.50
N LYS A 77 2.08 9.54 -11.74
CA LYS A 77 3.03 10.56 -12.22
C LYS A 77 3.88 10.06 -13.38
N GLU A 78 4.49 8.89 -13.27
CA GLU A 78 5.35 8.33 -14.32
C GLU A 78 4.59 7.96 -15.60
N SER A 79 3.29 7.70 -15.49
CA SER A 79 2.43 7.38 -16.63
C SER A 79 1.69 8.59 -17.22
N GLY A 80 2.00 9.81 -16.78
CA GLY A 80 1.38 11.05 -17.25
C GLY A 80 -0.09 11.22 -16.82
N LYS A 81 -0.55 10.48 -15.80
CA LYS A 81 -1.94 10.42 -15.33
C LYS A 81 -2.18 11.14 -14.02
N SER A 82 -1.31 12.08 -13.63
CA SER A 82 -1.47 12.85 -12.39
C SER A 82 -2.81 13.58 -12.31
N TYR A 83 -3.40 13.97 -13.45
CA TYR A 83 -4.71 14.62 -13.52
C TYR A 83 -5.85 13.81 -12.88
N LEU A 84 -5.72 12.47 -12.84
CA LEU A 84 -6.71 11.60 -12.19
C LEU A 84 -6.84 11.88 -10.68
N LEU A 85 -5.76 12.34 -10.04
CA LEU A 85 -5.80 12.74 -8.63
C LEU A 85 -6.77 13.93 -8.43
N ASP A 86 -6.74 14.91 -9.33
CA ASP A 86 -7.62 16.08 -9.29
C ASP A 86 -9.08 15.72 -9.63
N GLU A 87 -9.29 14.79 -10.57
CA GLU A 87 -10.63 14.29 -10.90
C GLU A 87 -11.26 13.56 -9.72
N VAL A 88 -10.53 12.60 -9.13
CA VAL A 88 -11.00 11.87 -7.95
C VAL A 88 -11.17 12.81 -6.76
N TYR A 89 -10.34 13.86 -6.63
CA TYR A 89 -10.48 14.87 -5.58
C TYR A 89 -11.82 15.61 -5.71
N LYS A 90 -12.18 16.06 -6.91
CA LYS A 90 -13.47 16.70 -7.18
C LYS A 90 -14.63 15.75 -6.88
N LYS A 91 -14.54 14.48 -7.29
CA LYS A 91 -15.56 13.45 -6.99
C LYS A 91 -15.70 13.23 -5.48
N CYS A 92 -14.61 13.11 -4.74
CA CYS A 92 -14.61 12.98 -3.28
C CYS A 92 -15.27 14.20 -2.61
N LYS A 93 -14.97 15.44 -3.05
CA LYS A 93 -15.62 16.64 -2.51
C LYS A 93 -17.11 16.69 -2.81
N ALA A 94 -17.54 16.22 -3.98
CA ALA A 94 -18.96 16.15 -4.34
C ALA A 94 -19.75 15.13 -3.49
N GLN A 95 -19.07 14.28 -2.71
CA GLN A 95 -19.74 13.41 -1.73
C GLN A 95 -20.05 14.12 -0.40
N PHE A 96 -19.49 15.31 -0.17
CA PHE A 96 -19.68 16.02 1.09
C PHE A 96 -21.13 16.51 1.24
N GLY A 97 -21.75 16.24 2.39
CA GLY A 97 -23.14 16.59 2.66
C GLY A 97 -24.17 15.55 2.19
N LEU A 98 -23.74 14.47 1.51
CA LEU A 98 -24.61 13.34 1.23
C LEU A 98 -24.83 12.50 2.50
N PRO A 99 -25.99 11.83 2.64
CA PRO A 99 -26.15 10.74 3.61
C PRO A 99 -25.10 9.65 3.39
N ASP A 100 -24.60 9.06 4.47
CA ASP A 100 -23.49 8.10 4.44
C ASP A 100 -23.77 6.91 3.52
N GLU A 101 -25.03 6.48 3.43
CA GLU A 101 -25.48 5.36 2.59
C GLU A 101 -25.31 5.64 1.09
N LYS A 102 -25.21 6.92 0.70
CA LYS A 102 -25.02 7.36 -0.69
C LYS A 102 -23.56 7.66 -1.03
N ILE A 103 -22.67 7.70 -0.03
CA ILE A 103 -21.26 8.05 -0.24
C ILE A 103 -20.53 6.88 -0.89
N LYS A 104 -19.85 7.16 -2.01
CA LYS A 104 -19.02 6.20 -2.74
C LYS A 104 -17.53 6.46 -2.48
N ASN A 105 -16.74 5.38 -2.37
CA ASN A 105 -15.29 5.44 -2.31
C ASN A 105 -14.71 5.61 -3.73
N TYR A 106 -14.39 6.84 -4.11
CA TYR A 106 -13.81 7.15 -5.43
C TYR A 106 -12.30 6.89 -5.52
N VAL A 107 -11.62 6.70 -4.39
CA VAL A 107 -10.17 6.40 -4.37
C VAL A 107 -9.88 5.06 -5.05
N LYS A 108 -10.84 4.12 -5.05
CA LYS A 108 -10.74 2.85 -5.77
C LYS A 108 -10.45 3.04 -7.25
N GLU A 109 -11.04 4.05 -7.88
CA GLU A 109 -10.84 4.32 -9.31
C GLU A 109 -9.36 4.53 -9.66
N LEU A 110 -8.57 5.13 -8.76
CA LEU A 110 -7.13 5.31 -8.99
C LEU A 110 -6.39 3.97 -9.05
N TYR A 111 -6.75 3.04 -8.17
CA TYR A 111 -6.14 1.71 -8.12
C TYR A 111 -6.52 0.85 -9.33
N ASP A 112 -7.68 1.08 -9.96
CA ASP A 112 -8.13 0.32 -11.13
C ASP A 112 -7.25 0.53 -12.37
N TYR A 113 -6.46 1.60 -12.43
CA TYR A 113 -5.51 1.87 -13.53
C TYR A 113 -4.25 0.99 -13.52
N PHE A 114 -3.97 0.30 -12.41
CA PHE A 114 -2.76 -0.50 -12.26
C PHE A 114 -3.05 -1.87 -11.67
N SER A 115 -2.45 -2.90 -12.27
CA SER A 115 -2.48 -4.23 -11.68
C SER A 115 -1.76 -4.26 -10.32
N GLN A 116 -2.17 -5.19 -9.45
CA GLN A 116 -1.51 -5.40 -8.15
C GLN A 116 0.01 -5.61 -8.31
N LYS A 117 0.43 -6.31 -9.38
CA LYS A 117 1.83 -6.56 -9.72
C LYS A 117 2.61 -5.28 -10.05
N GLN A 118 2.00 -4.33 -10.76
CA GLN A 118 2.63 -3.04 -11.05
C GLN A 118 2.85 -2.23 -9.77
N ILE A 119 1.86 -2.21 -8.88
CA ILE A 119 1.97 -1.54 -7.58
C ILE A 119 3.05 -2.22 -6.74
N SER A 120 3.07 -3.57 -6.64
CA SER A 120 4.11 -4.29 -5.91
C SER A 120 5.51 -4.03 -6.46
N LYS A 121 5.67 -3.93 -7.79
CA LYS A 121 6.95 -3.57 -8.43
C LYS A 121 7.38 -2.15 -8.04
N MET A 122 6.45 -1.19 -8.04
CA MET A 122 6.74 0.17 -7.61
C MET A 122 7.07 0.24 -6.11
N ILE A 123 6.35 -0.52 -5.26
CA ILE A 123 6.68 -0.63 -3.83
C ILE A 123 8.11 -1.18 -3.66
N ALA A 124 8.49 -2.22 -4.41
CA ALA A 124 9.84 -2.77 -4.38
C ALA A 124 10.89 -1.70 -4.68
N GLN A 125 10.64 -0.84 -5.68
CA GLN A 125 11.52 0.29 -5.98
C GLN A 125 11.58 1.30 -4.82
N LEU A 126 10.45 1.65 -4.21
CA LEU A 126 10.38 2.63 -3.13
C LEU A 126 11.06 2.16 -1.83
N VAL A 127 11.04 0.85 -1.54
CA VAL A 127 11.72 0.27 -0.37
C VAL A 127 13.17 -0.09 -0.65
N THR A 128 13.62 -0.05 -1.91
CA THR A 128 15.03 -0.30 -2.26
C THR A 128 15.88 0.92 -1.89
N PRO A 129 16.93 0.77 -1.07
CA PRO A 129 17.88 1.85 -0.81
C PRO A 129 18.57 2.30 -2.11
N PRO A 130 18.83 3.61 -2.31
CA PRO A 130 19.26 4.16 -3.60
C PRO A 130 20.60 3.60 -4.12
N ASN A 131 21.47 3.12 -3.24
CA ASN A 131 22.79 2.57 -3.61
C ASN A 131 22.83 1.04 -3.62
N LEU A 132 21.68 0.37 -3.42
CA LEU A 132 21.62 -1.08 -3.39
C LEU A 132 21.55 -1.64 -4.81
N LYS A 133 22.54 -2.45 -5.19
CA LYS A 133 22.60 -3.13 -6.50
C LYS A 133 21.83 -4.45 -6.55
N ILE A 134 21.50 -5.00 -5.39
CA ILE A 134 20.79 -6.29 -5.27
C ILE A 134 19.33 -6.07 -5.68
N GLU A 135 18.81 -6.94 -6.55
CA GLU A 135 17.41 -6.89 -6.95
C GLU A 135 16.50 -7.15 -5.73
N VAL A 136 15.58 -6.24 -5.46
CA VAL A 136 14.52 -6.41 -4.46
C VAL A 136 13.20 -6.66 -5.16
N LYS A 137 12.48 -7.70 -4.74
CA LYS A 137 11.12 -8.01 -5.18
C LYS A 137 10.20 -8.04 -3.95
N VAL A 138 9.01 -7.48 -4.09
CA VAL A 138 7.96 -7.56 -3.06
C VAL A 138 6.78 -8.36 -3.61
N ILE A 139 6.31 -9.33 -2.83
CA ILE A 139 5.16 -10.19 -3.12
C ILE A 139 4.17 -9.98 -1.96
N TYR A 140 2.89 -9.84 -2.30
CA TYR A 140 1.81 -9.74 -1.32
C TYR A 140 0.89 -10.94 -1.47
N GLN A 141 0.30 -11.38 -0.36
CA GLN A 141 -0.88 -12.23 -0.40
C GLN A 141 -2.01 -11.53 -1.18
N THR A 142 -2.81 -12.28 -1.92
CA THR A 142 -3.99 -11.74 -2.59
C THR A 142 -5.16 -11.63 -1.61
N ILE A 143 -6.13 -10.74 -1.87
CA ILE A 143 -7.35 -10.66 -1.05
C ILE A 143 -8.14 -11.96 -1.16
N GLU A 144 -8.16 -12.56 -2.35
CA GLU A 144 -8.80 -13.84 -2.62
C GLU A 144 -8.21 -14.97 -1.76
N ASP A 145 -6.88 -15.06 -1.67
CA ASP A 145 -6.21 -16.07 -0.86
C ASP A 145 -6.31 -15.78 0.64
N LEU A 146 -6.37 -14.50 1.04
CA LEU A 146 -6.69 -14.12 2.43
C LEU A 146 -8.06 -14.68 2.83
N HIS A 147 -9.07 -14.50 1.99
CA HIS A 147 -10.41 -15.03 2.26
C HIS A 147 -10.47 -16.56 2.26
N LYS A 148 -9.66 -17.24 1.45
CA LYS A 148 -9.53 -18.71 1.52
C LYS A 148 -8.87 -19.16 2.83
N ALA A 149 -7.85 -18.44 3.29
CA ALA A 149 -7.12 -18.77 4.51
C ALA A 149 -7.95 -18.47 5.78
N CYS A 150 -8.77 -17.42 5.74
CA CYS A 150 -9.55 -16.91 6.87
C CYS A 150 -11.05 -16.81 6.53
N PRO A 151 -11.76 -17.90 6.21
CA PRO A 151 -13.11 -17.87 5.62
C PRO A 151 -14.17 -17.24 6.55
N ASN A 152 -13.95 -17.27 7.86
CA ASN A 152 -14.87 -16.73 8.86
C ASN A 152 -14.56 -15.27 9.23
N HIS A 153 -13.52 -14.66 8.66
CA HIS A 153 -13.09 -13.28 8.95
C HIS A 153 -13.18 -12.43 7.68
N LYS A 154 -14.24 -11.62 7.58
CA LYS A 154 -14.58 -10.86 6.35
C LYS A 154 -14.03 -9.43 6.32
N GLY A 155 -13.19 -9.06 7.29
CA GLY A 155 -12.68 -7.70 7.39
C GLY A 155 -11.54 -7.45 6.41
N ASP A 156 -11.83 -6.82 5.27
CA ASP A 156 -10.84 -6.56 4.22
C ASP A 156 -10.79 -5.09 3.75
N TRP A 157 -11.54 -4.18 4.39
CA TRP A 157 -11.83 -2.84 3.86
C TRP A 157 -10.59 -1.97 3.60
N TYR A 158 -9.54 -2.08 4.42
CA TYR A 158 -8.28 -1.35 4.21
C TYR A 158 -7.41 -1.94 3.09
N PHE A 159 -7.76 -3.14 2.58
CA PHE A 159 -7.18 -3.73 1.37
C PHE A 159 -8.08 -3.51 0.13
N SER A 160 -9.39 -3.76 0.27
CA SER A 160 -10.38 -3.81 -0.81
C SER A 160 -11.01 -2.46 -1.13
N GLY A 161 -11.07 -1.57 -0.13
CA GLY A 161 -11.80 -0.31 -0.16
C GLY A 161 -13.30 -0.47 0.03
N ASN A 162 -13.78 -1.68 0.35
CA ASN A 162 -15.18 -1.99 0.61
C ASN A 162 -15.45 -1.91 2.11
N TYR A 163 -15.87 -0.75 2.58
CA TYR A 163 -16.17 -0.55 4.00
C TYR A 163 -17.48 -1.23 4.40
N PRO A 164 -17.51 -1.95 5.55
CA PRO A 164 -18.71 -2.65 6.00
C PRO A 164 -19.80 -1.71 6.55
N THR A 165 -19.45 -0.46 6.88
CA THR A 165 -20.42 0.55 7.34
C THR A 165 -20.49 1.74 6.38
N PRO A 166 -21.68 2.37 6.24
CA PRO A 166 -21.86 3.54 5.36
C PRO A 166 -20.84 4.67 5.58
N GLY A 167 -20.48 4.93 6.85
CA GLY A 167 -19.53 5.98 7.21
C GLY A 167 -18.08 5.72 6.78
N GLY A 168 -17.69 4.48 6.45
CA GLY A 168 -16.31 4.18 6.08
C GLY A 168 -15.89 4.82 4.75
N SER A 169 -16.80 4.89 3.78
CA SER A 169 -16.57 5.61 2.50
C SER A 169 -16.33 7.10 2.71
N ARG A 170 -16.93 7.70 3.74
CA ARG A 170 -16.67 9.10 4.12
C ARG A 170 -15.23 9.27 4.60
N VAL A 171 -14.72 8.35 5.42
CA VAL A 171 -13.37 8.41 5.99
C VAL A 171 -12.30 8.34 4.91
N VAL A 172 -12.41 7.40 3.96
CA VAL A 172 -11.45 7.30 2.85
C VAL A 172 -11.48 8.53 1.94
N ASN A 173 -12.66 9.05 1.61
CA ASN A 173 -12.78 10.27 0.81
C ASN A 173 -12.18 11.47 1.54
N LYS A 174 -12.43 11.59 2.85
CA LYS A 174 -11.87 12.66 3.68
C LYS A 174 -10.35 12.55 3.80
N ALA A 175 -9.82 11.35 4.00
CA ALA A 175 -8.37 11.11 4.03
C ALA A 175 -7.70 11.47 2.69
N PHE A 176 -8.37 11.20 1.56
CA PHE A 176 -7.88 11.61 0.24
C PHE A 176 -7.90 13.12 0.05
N ILE A 177 -8.99 13.78 0.46
CA ILE A 177 -9.09 15.24 0.45
C ILE A 177 -7.98 15.85 1.30
N ASN A 178 -7.75 15.35 2.52
CA ASN A 178 -6.67 15.83 3.39
C ASN A 178 -5.29 15.67 2.73
N TYR A 179 -5.04 14.54 2.06
CA TYR A 179 -3.82 14.32 1.28
C TYR A 179 -3.63 15.38 0.18
N MET A 180 -4.68 15.62 -0.62
CA MET A 180 -4.64 16.58 -1.73
C MET A 180 -4.51 18.03 -1.27
N GLU A 181 -5.10 18.37 -0.11
CA GLU A 181 -5.03 19.71 0.48
C GLU A 181 -3.78 19.91 1.36
N HIS A 182 -2.86 18.94 1.40
CA HIS A 182 -1.66 18.95 2.25
C HIS A 182 -1.95 19.21 3.74
N LYS A 183 -3.10 18.74 4.22
CA LYS A 183 -3.50 18.87 5.63
C LYS A 183 -2.99 17.68 6.43
N ASP A 184 -2.30 17.98 7.52
CA ASP A 184 -1.96 17.01 8.55
C ASP A 184 -3.16 16.84 9.49
N GLY A 185 -3.79 15.66 9.47
CA GLY A 185 -4.94 15.36 10.33
C GLY A 185 -5.66 14.06 9.98
N ARG A 186 -6.36 13.50 10.97
CA ARG A 186 -7.16 12.27 10.84
C ARG A 186 -8.34 12.48 9.89
N GLY A 187 -8.69 11.44 9.12
CA GLY A 187 -9.77 11.47 8.12
C GLY A 187 -11.19 11.34 8.67
N TYR A 188 -11.38 11.57 9.97
CA TYR A 188 -12.65 11.42 10.68
C TYR A 188 -12.84 12.54 11.69
#